data_AF-A0A9N8KD00-F1
#
_entry.id   AF-A0A9N8KD00-F1
#
_cell.length_a   1.000
_cell.length_b   1.000
_cell.length_c   1.000
_cell.angle_alpha   90.00
_cell.angle_beta   90.00
_cell.angle_gamma   90.00
#
_symmetry.space_group_name_H-M   'P 1'
#
loop_
_entity.id
_entity.type
_entity.pdbx_description
1 polymer ?
#
loop_
_entity_poly.entity_id
_entity_poly.type
_entity_poly.pdbx_seq_one_letter_code
_entity_poly.pdbx_strand_id
1 'polypeptide(L)'
;MSKDVLALTPIVRVFDACPASGQINLYHQSRESQSGRDKDVHDNISYESQSTESVDSTVTDTSSPSSTPDTDTIVVAPVQQSESQQLTARRALGSQPQRRGCGNSYFKYREEHHITLYLLRTTIKGSWNQTTRCFNVIYQEDIANYGLERGLLPTALKSQFAFRRTSQRSLWETFLKQIKDDSCAFGEIKNRIETTLPTDATPDKALRSKKKTRRFGITREDAHPPLPVVLFRAYNDASQGSNSSEGFVASYFEGHDSLPPPPNYSNYDLENTIRKHISQHQDFKSPLISTGSCLVKLMRRAMKASARANDLKSCRIGIIDTQKVAQDDGIFYARPYRDLFRSIKKLFPWRYSAEEEYLVWGSIPKAAILADLSLQDLLSFIAEDFVLSHAFDTDISSGRVEQMCRTLKCKKTLLSSELTAGIACLVAFLGMEINTLPAIIAKLVCEVLHGWFIVLPVQSREAWLAEAAVFAHNFVDSQECVVVGHEEMHFTAICQAFLAGARTSLKSWAAHIEIDQNRAQVAIDRAIKVGLLDAEERVAMLEIEGVK
;
A
#
# COMPACT_ATOMS: atom_id res chain seq x y z
N MET A 1 -12.39 52.86 -40.25
CA MET A 1 -13.68 52.14 -40.25
C MET A 1 -13.47 50.82 -39.52
N SER A 2 -14.38 50.50 -38.58
CA SER A 2 -14.44 49.45 -37.52
C SER A 2 -13.45 48.26 -37.61
N LYS A 3 -12.78 47.74 -36.57
CA LYS A 3 -12.95 47.65 -35.09
C LYS A 3 -14.26 47.06 -34.57
N ASP A 4 -14.25 45.74 -34.35
CA ASP A 4 -14.99 44.96 -33.33
C ASP A 4 -13.93 43.96 -32.80
N VAL A 5 -13.41 43.95 -31.56
CA VAL A 5 -13.93 43.99 -30.18
C VAL A 5 -14.82 42.78 -29.84
N LEU A 6 -14.14 41.69 -29.45
CA LEU A 6 -14.70 40.55 -28.71
C LEU A 6 -15.08 41.02 -27.30
N ALA A 7 -16.36 40.85 -26.95
CA ALA A 7 -16.86 41.05 -25.60
C ALA A 7 -16.87 39.71 -24.84
N LEU A 8 -16.07 39.66 -23.78
CA LEU A 8 -16.18 38.73 -22.66
C LEU A 8 -17.25 39.21 -21.69
N THR A 9 -18.07 38.30 -21.16
CA THR A 9 -18.50 38.15 -19.73
C THR A 9 -19.80 37.33 -19.61
N PRO A 10 -20.19 36.82 -18.42
CA PRO A 10 -19.38 36.29 -17.31
C PRO A 10 -19.87 34.93 -16.76
N ILE A 11 -18.97 34.26 -16.05
CA ILE A 11 -19.20 33.09 -15.19
C ILE A 11 -20.19 33.46 -14.07
N VAL A 12 -21.30 32.73 -13.97
CA VAL A 12 -22.26 32.84 -12.86
C VAL A 12 -21.93 31.78 -11.81
N ARG A 13 -21.56 32.24 -10.61
CA ARG A 13 -21.48 31.44 -9.38
C ARG A 13 -22.88 31.30 -8.77
N VAL A 14 -23.23 30.09 -8.36
CA VAL A 14 -24.51 29.67 -7.78
C VAL A 14 -24.17 28.46 -6.89
N PHE A 15 -24.42 28.31 -5.58
CA PHE A 15 -25.22 29.02 -4.56
C PHE A 15 -24.58 28.82 -3.17
N ASP A 16 -24.64 29.84 -2.31
CA ASP A 16 -24.93 29.68 -0.88
C ASP A 16 -26.44 29.88 -0.72
N ALA A 17 -27.16 28.88 -0.20
CA ALA A 17 -28.40 29.02 0.59
C ALA A 17 -29.01 27.65 0.88
N CYS A 18 -28.72 27.13 2.07
CA CYS A 18 -29.49 26.08 2.73
C CYS A 18 -30.80 26.70 3.26
N PRO A 19 -32.00 26.20 2.92
CA PRO A 19 -33.20 26.48 3.69
C PRO A 19 -33.38 25.42 4.78
N ALA A 20 -33.47 25.90 6.01
CA ALA A 20 -33.96 25.14 7.13
C ALA A 20 -35.44 24.76 6.92
N SER A 21 -35.78 23.53 7.32
CA SER A 21 -37.13 22.94 7.40
C SER A 21 -37.76 22.46 6.09
N GLY A 22 -38.27 21.23 6.11
CA GLY A 22 -39.35 20.81 5.22
C GLY A 22 -39.21 19.40 4.66
N GLN A 23 -39.94 18.47 5.25
CA GLN A 23 -40.18 17.10 4.79
C GLN A 23 -40.44 16.99 3.29
N ILE A 24 -39.89 15.96 2.63
CA ILE A 24 -40.32 15.56 1.28
C ILE A 24 -41.27 14.37 1.41
N ASN A 25 -42.55 14.62 1.15
CA ASN A 25 -43.56 13.61 0.90
C ASN A 25 -43.42 13.12 -0.54
N LEU A 26 -43.24 11.82 -0.74
CA LEU A 26 -43.34 11.17 -2.04
C LEU A 26 -44.82 10.96 -2.37
N TYR A 27 -45.35 11.72 -3.32
CA TYR A 27 -46.63 11.42 -3.95
C TYR A 27 -46.42 10.76 -5.31
N HIS A 28 -47.05 9.59 -5.41
CA HIS A 28 -47.36 8.84 -6.62
C HIS A 28 -48.12 9.72 -7.63
N GLN A 29 -47.72 9.69 -8.91
CA GLN A 29 -48.67 9.94 -9.99
C GLN A 29 -48.38 9.05 -11.21
N SER A 30 -49.43 8.33 -11.57
CA SER A 30 -49.59 7.40 -12.68
C SER A 30 -50.04 8.14 -13.96
N ARG A 31 -50.04 7.38 -15.07
CA ARG A 31 -50.62 7.63 -16.42
C ARG A 31 -49.69 8.35 -17.41
N GLU A 32 -49.75 8.08 -18.71
CA GLU A 32 -50.38 7.08 -19.57
C GLU A 32 -49.70 7.21 -20.95
N SER A 33 -49.52 6.09 -21.64
CA SER A 33 -49.76 5.88 -23.09
C SER A 33 -49.38 6.95 -24.11
N GLN A 34 -48.50 6.59 -25.04
CA GLN A 34 -48.68 6.66 -26.52
C GLN A 34 -47.42 6.08 -27.19
N SER A 35 -47.48 4.94 -27.88
CA SER A 35 -47.92 4.75 -29.27
C SER A 35 -46.99 5.37 -30.32
N GLY A 36 -46.21 4.52 -31.02
CA GLY A 36 -46.13 4.63 -32.49
C GLY A 36 -44.75 4.55 -33.16
N ARG A 37 -44.53 3.40 -33.82
CA ARG A 37 -43.93 3.20 -35.17
C ARG A 37 -42.42 3.40 -35.38
N ASP A 38 -41.78 2.27 -35.65
CA ASP A 38 -41.04 1.90 -36.88
C ASP A 38 -40.46 3.02 -37.75
N LYS A 39 -39.14 2.94 -37.98
CA LYS A 39 -38.58 2.68 -39.32
C LYS A 39 -37.08 2.41 -39.27
N ASP A 40 -36.71 1.24 -39.81
CA ASP A 40 -35.40 0.91 -40.34
C ASP A 40 -34.99 1.86 -41.48
N VAL A 41 -33.73 2.33 -41.48
CA VAL A 41 -32.97 2.64 -42.71
C VAL A 41 -31.48 2.39 -42.43
N HIS A 42 -30.93 1.40 -43.14
CA HIS A 42 -29.50 1.24 -43.42
C HIS A 42 -28.99 2.44 -44.24
N ASP A 43 -27.77 2.90 -43.99
CA ASP A 43 -26.77 2.92 -45.07
C ASP A 43 -25.32 3.17 -44.61
N ASN A 44 -24.45 2.44 -45.31
CA ASN A 44 -23.00 2.49 -45.31
C ASN A 44 -22.48 3.82 -45.84
N ILE A 45 -21.39 4.35 -45.28
CA ILE A 45 -20.37 5.07 -46.06
C ILE A 45 -18.97 4.71 -45.54
N SER A 46 -18.19 4.10 -46.44
CA SER A 46 -16.73 3.97 -46.41
C SER A 46 -16.13 5.09 -47.27
N TYR A 47 -15.00 5.67 -46.88
CA TYR A 47 -13.93 6.21 -47.75
C TYR A 47 -12.70 6.41 -46.85
N GLU A 48 -11.64 5.62 -46.97
CA GLU A 48 -10.52 5.68 -47.93
C GLU A 48 -9.55 6.85 -47.71
N SER A 49 -8.28 6.44 -47.64
CA SER A 49 -7.07 7.11 -47.21
C SER A 49 -6.62 8.26 -48.13
N GLN A 50 -5.79 9.16 -47.59
CA GLN A 50 -4.70 9.75 -48.37
C GLN A 50 -3.54 10.25 -47.50
N SER A 51 -2.37 9.76 -47.88
CA SER A 51 -1.03 10.08 -47.42
C SER A 51 -0.42 11.23 -48.24
N THR A 52 0.38 12.10 -47.62
CA THR A 52 1.45 12.85 -48.32
C THR A 52 2.66 13.06 -47.41
N GLU A 53 3.79 12.52 -47.88
CA GLU A 53 5.20 12.94 -47.81
C GLU A 53 5.43 14.48 -47.71
N SER A 54 6.60 15.07 -47.41
CA SER A 54 7.94 14.74 -46.88
C SER A 54 8.75 16.09 -46.85
N VAL A 55 10.07 16.04 -46.64
CA VAL A 55 11.12 17.11 -46.74
C VAL A 55 11.41 17.84 -45.42
N ASP A 56 12.44 17.54 -44.63
CA ASP A 56 13.92 17.51 -44.83
C ASP A 56 14.60 18.89 -44.70
N SER A 57 15.44 19.07 -43.67
CA SER A 57 16.82 19.60 -43.78
C SER A 57 17.47 19.91 -42.42
N THR A 58 18.71 19.43 -42.34
CA THR A 58 19.80 19.55 -41.37
C THR A 58 20.30 20.97 -41.07
N VAL A 59 20.97 21.17 -39.91
CA VAL A 59 22.42 21.53 -39.77
C VAL A 59 22.79 21.83 -38.30
N THR A 60 24.04 21.47 -38.00
CA THR A 60 24.93 21.60 -36.81
C THR A 60 25.06 23.04 -36.26
N ASP A 61 25.68 23.41 -35.13
CA ASP A 61 26.86 22.91 -34.41
C ASP A 61 27.08 23.67 -33.08
N THR A 62 27.83 23.04 -32.16
CA THR A 62 28.75 23.56 -31.10
C THR A 62 28.48 24.88 -30.32
N SER A 63 28.53 24.80 -28.98
CA SER A 63 29.34 25.72 -28.14
C SER A 63 29.52 25.25 -26.68
N SER A 64 30.78 25.14 -26.25
CA SER A 64 31.32 25.37 -24.89
C SER A 64 32.35 26.53 -25.04
N PRO A 65 32.76 27.34 -24.02
CA PRO A 65 33.29 26.86 -22.73
C PRO A 65 33.19 27.81 -21.48
N SER A 66 33.62 27.25 -20.33
CA SER A 66 34.38 27.82 -19.19
C SER A 66 34.20 29.28 -18.69
N SER A 67 34.04 29.46 -17.36
CA SER A 67 35.08 29.98 -16.43
C SER A 67 34.50 30.48 -15.08
N THR A 68 35.07 30.02 -13.97
CA THR A 68 35.10 30.64 -12.61
C THR A 68 36.13 31.81 -12.59
N PRO A 69 36.47 32.53 -11.47
CA PRO A 69 36.11 32.40 -10.04
C PRO A 69 35.90 33.74 -9.24
N ASP A 70 35.80 33.60 -7.90
CA ASP A 70 36.18 34.57 -6.84
C ASP A 70 35.29 35.82 -6.62
N THR A 71 35.03 36.37 -5.42
CA THR A 71 35.57 36.30 -4.06
C THR A 71 34.58 37.05 -3.16
N ASP A 72 34.39 36.69 -1.89
CA ASP A 72 34.77 37.57 -0.76
C ASP A 72 34.38 37.03 0.61
N THR A 73 35.33 37.21 1.51
CA THR A 73 35.41 36.77 2.89
C THR A 73 35.26 38.00 3.78
N ILE A 74 34.42 37.98 4.83
CA ILE A 74 34.64 38.82 6.01
C ILE A 74 34.48 37.99 7.29
N VAL A 75 35.44 38.24 8.18
CA VAL A 75 35.89 37.52 9.37
C VAL A 75 35.38 38.23 10.65
N VAL A 76 35.60 37.56 11.79
CA VAL A 76 35.80 38.08 13.17
C VAL A 76 34.54 37.93 14.04
N ALA A 77 34.37 36.88 14.86
CA ALA A 77 35.12 36.38 16.04
C ALA A 77 34.52 36.87 17.39
N PRO A 78 34.70 36.09 18.49
CA PRO A 78 33.71 35.92 19.57
C PRO A 78 34.15 36.55 20.90
N VAL A 79 33.24 36.61 21.88
CA VAL A 79 33.56 36.94 23.28
C VAL A 79 32.98 35.90 24.23
N GLN A 80 33.83 35.50 25.18
CA GLN A 80 33.71 34.44 26.18
C GLN A 80 32.99 34.88 27.47
N GLN A 81 32.44 33.87 28.15
CA GLN A 81 32.47 33.58 29.61
C GLN A 81 32.03 34.66 30.63
N SER A 82 31.15 34.26 31.56
CA SER A 82 31.58 33.77 32.89
C SER A 82 30.41 33.50 33.85
N GLU A 83 30.64 32.55 34.73
CA GLU A 83 29.80 32.04 35.82
C GLU A 83 29.73 33.00 37.03
N SER A 84 28.68 32.90 37.86
CA SER A 84 28.75 32.51 39.30
C SER A 84 27.79 33.22 40.28
N GLN A 85 27.12 32.37 41.11
CA GLN A 85 26.75 32.52 42.55
C GLN A 85 25.61 33.52 42.95
N GLN A 86 24.75 33.35 43.98
CA GLN A 86 24.45 32.33 45.01
C GLN A 86 23.13 32.73 45.76
N LEU A 87 22.22 31.75 45.97
CA LEU A 87 21.59 31.34 47.24
C LEU A 87 21.18 32.33 48.37
N THR A 88 19.89 32.32 48.76
CA THR A 88 19.26 32.21 50.12
C THR A 88 17.76 32.64 50.04
N ALA A 89 16.76 32.25 50.84
CA ALA A 89 16.37 31.06 51.62
C ALA A 89 14.91 31.25 52.11
N ARG A 90 14.23 30.14 52.46
CA ARG A 90 13.08 29.92 53.40
C ARG A 90 11.60 29.81 52.92
N ARG A 91 11.09 28.56 53.10
CA ARG A 91 9.84 28.04 53.76
C ARG A 91 8.60 28.99 53.84
N ALA A 92 7.35 28.57 53.61
CA ALA A 92 6.66 27.38 54.11
C ALA A 92 5.28 27.09 53.43
N LEU A 93 4.79 25.84 53.62
CA LEU A 93 3.39 25.38 53.73
C LEU A 93 2.43 25.48 52.53
N GLY A 94 1.91 24.31 52.11
CA GLY A 94 0.69 24.21 51.29
C GLY A 94 0.60 22.93 50.47
N SER A 95 0.09 21.86 51.07
CA SER A 95 -0.26 20.60 50.42
C SER A 95 -1.38 20.79 49.37
N GLN A 96 -1.08 20.52 48.10
CA GLN A 96 -2.07 20.21 47.07
C GLN A 96 -1.56 19.08 46.16
N PRO A 97 -2.41 18.10 45.80
CA PRO A 97 -2.06 17.07 44.84
C PRO A 97 -2.02 17.70 43.44
N GLN A 98 -0.82 17.98 42.94
CA GLN A 98 -0.61 18.37 41.56
C GLN A 98 -1.04 17.22 40.64
N ARG A 99 -2.09 17.45 39.84
CA ARG A 99 -2.40 16.65 38.67
C ARG A 99 -1.18 16.66 37.74
N ARG A 100 -0.50 15.52 37.63
CA ARG A 100 0.65 15.33 36.73
C ARG A 100 0.17 15.51 35.29
N GLY A 101 0.65 16.57 34.64
CA GLY A 101 0.57 16.69 33.19
C GLY A 101 1.27 15.50 32.53
N CYS A 102 0.70 15.00 31.42
CA CYS A 102 1.30 13.99 30.56
C CYS A 102 2.53 14.56 29.84
N GLY A 103 3.60 14.86 30.58
CA GLY A 103 4.92 15.00 30.00
C GLY A 103 5.39 13.61 29.59
N ASN A 104 5.86 13.45 28.35
CA ASN A 104 6.51 12.21 27.91
C ASN A 104 7.73 11.94 28.78
N SER A 105 7.57 11.17 29.85
CA SER A 105 8.66 10.75 30.73
C SER A 105 9.47 9.68 30.00
N TYR A 106 10.59 10.09 29.41
CA TYR A 106 11.57 9.15 28.89
C TYR A 106 12.26 8.43 30.06
N PHE A 107 12.37 7.11 30.00
CA PHE A 107 13.11 6.33 30.99
C PHE A 107 14.59 6.71 30.94
N LYS A 108 15.07 7.38 31.99
CA LYS A 108 16.47 7.79 32.08
C LYS A 108 17.29 6.61 32.61
N TYR A 109 18.14 6.05 31.74
CA TYR A 109 18.99 4.93 32.12
C TYR A 109 20.11 5.38 33.05
N ARG A 110 20.24 4.71 34.21
CA ARG A 110 21.37 4.82 35.13
C ARG A 110 22.51 3.88 34.71
N GLU A 111 23.68 4.04 35.31
CA GLU A 111 24.83 3.20 34.97
C GLU A 111 24.55 1.71 35.18
N GLU A 112 24.00 1.34 36.33
CA GLU A 112 23.57 -0.04 36.65
C GLU A 112 22.63 -0.65 35.58
N HIS A 113 21.73 0.15 34.99
CA HIS A 113 20.83 -0.30 33.93
C HIS A 113 21.64 -0.73 32.70
N HIS A 114 22.70 -0.01 32.37
CA HIS A 114 23.58 -0.38 31.26
C HIS A 114 24.38 -1.66 31.56
N ILE A 115 24.86 -1.81 32.79
CA ILE A 115 25.58 -3.01 33.24
C ILE A 115 24.69 -4.25 33.09
N THR A 116 23.49 -4.20 33.66
CA THR A 116 22.54 -5.31 33.62
C THR A 116 22.11 -5.62 32.20
N LEU A 117 21.81 -4.60 31.37
CA LEU A 117 21.43 -4.83 29.98
C LEU A 117 22.55 -5.53 29.18
N TYR A 118 23.81 -5.17 29.44
CA TYR A 118 24.95 -5.83 28.83
C TYR A 118 25.10 -7.27 29.31
N LEU A 119 25.06 -7.47 30.62
CA LEU A 119 25.12 -8.79 31.24
C LEU A 119 24.06 -9.71 30.67
N LEU A 120 22.80 -9.29 30.68
CA LEU A 120 21.69 -10.02 30.08
C LEU A 120 21.92 -10.33 28.59
N ARG A 121 22.71 -9.53 27.86
CA ARG A 121 23.01 -9.80 26.45
C ARG A 121 24.20 -10.70 26.20
N THR A 122 25.19 -10.68 27.09
CA THR A 122 26.38 -11.52 26.94
C THR A 122 26.25 -12.86 27.63
N THR A 123 25.54 -12.94 28.77
CA THR A 123 25.35 -14.18 29.51
C THR A 123 24.16 -14.98 28.98
N ILE A 124 23.03 -14.31 28.74
CA ILE A 124 21.84 -14.96 28.20
C ILE A 124 21.90 -14.84 26.67
N LYS A 125 22.21 -15.96 25.98
CA LYS A 125 22.11 -16.09 24.50
C LYS A 125 20.64 -16.07 24.00
N GLY A 126 19.77 -15.33 24.67
CA GLY A 126 18.33 -15.31 24.47
C GLY A 126 17.87 -14.27 23.45
N SER A 127 16.57 -14.33 23.14
CA SER A 127 15.90 -13.31 22.32
C SER A 127 15.80 -11.97 23.06
N TRP A 128 15.67 -10.85 22.32
CA TRP A 128 15.42 -9.53 22.93
C TRP A 128 14.21 -9.51 23.86
N ASN A 129 13.20 -10.34 23.62
CA ASN A 129 12.03 -10.44 24.49
C ASN A 129 12.38 -11.02 25.86
N GLN A 130 13.28 -12.01 25.92
CA GLN A 130 13.75 -12.57 27.19
C GLN A 130 14.60 -11.56 27.95
N THR A 131 15.56 -10.92 27.27
CA THR A 131 16.35 -9.82 27.84
C THR A 131 15.44 -8.73 28.42
N THR A 132 14.40 -8.35 27.69
CA THR A 132 13.46 -7.30 28.13
C THR A 132 12.64 -7.72 29.33
N ARG A 133 12.17 -8.97 29.37
CA ARG A 133 11.45 -9.50 30.53
C ARG A 133 12.32 -9.48 31.78
N CYS A 134 13.53 -10.05 31.70
CA CYS A 134 14.46 -10.05 32.84
C CYS A 134 14.78 -8.62 33.29
N PHE A 135 15.07 -7.73 32.34
CA PHE A 135 15.36 -6.32 32.64
C PHE A 135 14.18 -5.64 33.35
N ASN A 136 12.95 -5.85 32.86
CA ASN A 136 11.75 -5.25 33.44
C ASN A 136 11.46 -5.78 34.85
N VAL A 137 11.80 -7.04 35.15
CA VAL A 137 11.65 -7.59 36.50
C VAL A 137 12.72 -7.03 37.44
N ILE A 138 13.99 -6.99 37.01
CA ILE A 138 15.10 -6.48 37.84
C ILE A 138 14.90 -5.01 38.23
N TYR A 139 14.33 -4.21 37.32
CA TYR A 139 14.13 -2.77 37.48
C TYR A 139 12.67 -2.35 37.49
N GLN A 140 11.77 -3.22 37.97
CA GLN A 140 10.33 -2.97 37.95
C GLN A 140 9.96 -1.66 38.64
N GLU A 141 10.54 -1.41 39.82
CA GLU A 141 10.28 -0.20 40.60
C GLU A 141 10.81 1.06 39.90
N ASP A 142 12.04 1.02 39.38
CA ASP A 142 12.60 2.13 38.62
C ASP A 142 11.74 2.45 37.41
N ILE A 143 11.31 1.45 36.65
CA ILE A 143 10.50 1.65 35.45
C ILE A 143 9.11 2.21 35.82
N ALA A 144 8.50 1.72 36.91
CA ALA A 144 7.25 2.25 37.43
C ALA A 144 7.37 3.72 37.87
N ASN A 145 8.49 4.12 38.46
CA ASN A 145 8.75 5.51 38.86
C ASN A 145 8.76 6.49 37.67
N TYR A 146 9.04 6.01 36.44
CA TYR A 146 8.92 6.79 35.21
C TYR A 146 7.54 6.70 34.55
N GLY A 147 6.53 6.12 35.21
CA GLY A 147 5.17 5.97 34.67
C GLY A 147 5.03 4.85 33.62
N LEU A 148 5.97 3.92 33.58
CA LEU A 148 5.99 2.83 32.60
C LEU A 148 5.57 1.51 33.25
N GLU A 149 4.36 1.46 33.82
CA GLU A 149 3.86 0.32 34.60
C GLU A 149 3.89 -1.02 33.84
N ARG A 150 3.83 -0.98 32.50
CA ARG A 150 3.88 -2.16 31.63
C ARG A 150 5.30 -2.63 31.28
N GLY A 151 6.33 -1.98 31.82
CA GLY A 151 7.73 -2.26 31.51
C GLY A 151 8.23 -1.56 30.24
N LEU A 152 9.52 -1.71 29.96
CA LEU A 152 10.13 -1.23 28.73
C LEU A 152 9.83 -2.17 27.55
N LEU A 153 9.78 -1.60 26.35
CA LEU A 153 9.64 -2.36 25.10
C LEU A 153 10.98 -2.93 24.64
N PRO A 154 11.01 -4.09 23.95
CA PRO A 154 12.25 -4.68 23.42
C PRO A 154 13.00 -3.78 22.45
N THR A 155 12.29 -2.93 21.71
CA THR A 155 12.86 -1.95 20.78
C THR A 155 13.61 -0.84 21.52
N ALA A 156 13.16 -0.43 22.71
CA ALA A 156 13.82 0.58 23.53
C ALA A 156 15.19 0.06 24.03
N LEU A 157 15.20 -1.13 24.63
CA LEU A 157 16.45 -1.75 25.10
C LEU A 157 17.41 -2.08 23.95
N LYS A 158 16.89 -2.53 22.80
CA LYS A 158 17.71 -2.77 21.60
C LYS A 158 18.38 -1.50 21.11
N SER A 159 17.65 -0.40 21.05
CA SER A 159 18.18 0.90 20.62
C SER A 159 19.21 1.41 21.62
N GLN A 160 18.94 1.28 22.92
CA GLN A 160 19.87 1.70 23.97
C GLN A 160 21.19 0.91 23.93
N PHE A 161 21.11 -0.41 23.76
CA PHE A 161 22.28 -1.27 23.64
C PHE A 161 23.10 -0.94 22.38
N ALA A 162 22.44 -0.72 21.25
CA ALA A 162 23.10 -0.33 20.01
C ALA A 162 23.82 1.01 20.16
N PHE A 163 23.13 2.02 20.70
CA PHE A 163 23.68 3.36 20.94
C PHE A 163 24.95 3.31 21.81
N ARG A 164 24.91 2.59 22.94
CA ARG A 164 26.09 2.45 23.83
C ARG A 164 27.25 1.77 23.11
N ARG A 165 26.99 0.71 22.36
CA ARG A 165 28.03 -0.04 21.63
C ARG A 165 28.68 0.78 20.50
N THR A 166 27.91 1.59 19.78
CA THR A 166 28.43 2.32 18.61
C THR A 166 28.95 3.70 18.97
N SER A 167 28.22 4.45 19.80
CA SER A 167 28.45 5.89 19.99
C SER A 167 29.29 6.20 21.23
N GLN A 168 29.47 5.24 22.13
CA GLN A 168 30.20 5.43 23.39
C GLN A 168 31.21 4.31 23.65
N ARG A 169 31.88 3.85 22.58
CA ARG A 169 32.79 2.72 22.62
C ARG A 169 33.99 2.90 23.58
N SER A 170 34.53 4.11 23.71
CA SER A 170 35.66 4.37 24.63
C SER A 170 35.25 4.29 26.10
N LEU A 171 34.13 4.93 26.47
CA LEU A 171 33.51 4.78 27.79
C LEU A 171 33.19 3.30 28.06
N TRP A 172 32.73 2.59 27.02
CA TRP A 172 32.41 1.17 27.08
C TRP A 172 33.64 0.28 27.34
N GLU A 173 34.77 0.53 26.69
CA GLU A 173 36.00 -0.23 26.88
C GLU A 173 36.62 0.01 28.27
N THR A 174 36.61 1.26 28.76
CA THR A 174 37.00 1.60 30.14
C THR A 174 36.12 0.90 31.15
N PHE A 175 34.81 0.89 30.91
CA PHE A 175 33.82 0.24 31.76
C PHE A 175 34.01 -1.29 31.82
N LEU A 176 34.27 -1.95 30.68
CA LEU A 176 34.59 -3.38 30.65
C LEU A 176 35.88 -3.73 31.39
N LYS A 177 36.85 -2.80 31.41
CA LYS A 177 38.09 -2.96 32.18
C LYS A 177 37.79 -2.86 33.69
N GLN A 178 37.02 -1.86 34.09
CA GLN A 178 36.60 -1.69 35.49
C GLN A 178 35.77 -2.87 36.02
N ILE A 179 34.91 -3.48 35.20
CA ILE A 179 34.18 -4.70 35.56
C ILE A 179 35.12 -5.87 35.88
N LYS A 180 36.23 -6.01 35.14
CA LYS A 180 37.20 -7.08 35.40
C LYS A 180 37.91 -6.88 36.74
N ASP A 181 38.09 -5.63 37.14
CA ASP A 181 38.79 -5.27 38.36
C ASP A 181 37.85 -5.31 39.58
N ASP A 182 36.54 -5.06 39.40
CA ASP A 182 35.53 -5.02 40.47
C ASP A 182 34.59 -6.24 40.47
N SER A 183 35.17 -7.40 40.79
CA SER A 183 34.49 -8.70 40.78
C SER A 183 33.28 -8.78 41.73
N CYS A 184 33.21 -7.93 42.78
CA CYS A 184 32.20 -8.04 43.82
C CYS A 184 30.85 -7.45 43.38
N ALA A 185 30.84 -6.19 42.90
CA ALA A 185 29.64 -5.52 42.41
C ALA A 185 29.00 -6.26 41.21
N PHE A 186 29.85 -6.88 40.38
CA PHE A 186 29.41 -7.70 39.27
C PHE A 186 28.76 -9.02 39.72
N GLY A 187 29.26 -9.61 40.81
CA GLY A 187 28.70 -10.80 41.42
C GLY A 187 27.26 -10.58 41.87
N GLU A 188 26.95 -9.44 42.48
CA GLU A 188 25.59 -9.11 42.94
C GLU A 188 24.59 -8.97 41.79
N ILE A 189 24.95 -8.25 40.73
CA ILE A 189 24.07 -8.07 39.56
C ILE A 189 23.88 -9.41 38.83
N LYS A 190 24.95 -10.19 38.69
CA LYS A 190 24.88 -11.53 38.09
C LYS A 190 23.98 -12.44 38.91
N ASN A 191 24.12 -12.46 40.23
CA ASN A 191 23.24 -13.23 41.12
C ASN A 191 21.80 -12.77 41.00
N ARG A 192 21.52 -11.46 40.94
CA ARG A 192 20.16 -10.94 40.68
C ARG A 192 19.61 -11.43 39.35
N ILE A 193 20.41 -11.45 38.28
CA ILE A 193 19.98 -11.99 36.99
C ILE A 193 19.67 -13.49 37.09
N GLU A 194 20.54 -14.26 37.75
CA GLU A 194 20.40 -15.70 37.90
C GLU A 194 19.20 -16.08 38.78
N THR A 195 18.90 -15.31 39.84
CA THR A 195 17.71 -15.52 40.67
C THR A 195 16.41 -15.04 40.03
N THR A 196 16.49 -14.05 39.14
CA THR A 196 15.32 -13.52 38.41
C THR A 196 14.98 -14.36 37.17
N LEU A 197 15.93 -15.15 36.67
CA LEU A 197 15.67 -16.12 35.62
C LEU A 197 14.82 -17.24 36.21
N PRO A 198 13.59 -17.48 35.71
CA PRO A 198 12.76 -18.56 36.21
C PRO A 198 13.49 -19.90 36.05
N THR A 199 13.84 -20.54 37.17
CA THR A 199 14.55 -21.84 37.21
C THR A 199 13.76 -22.94 36.49
N ASP A 200 12.44 -22.77 36.36
CA ASP A 200 11.51 -23.70 35.70
C ASP A 200 11.05 -23.26 34.31
N ALA A 201 11.66 -22.24 33.72
CA ALA A 201 11.58 -22.07 32.28
C ALA A 201 12.45 -23.13 31.59
N THR A 202 12.08 -24.40 31.74
CA THR A 202 12.23 -25.36 30.65
C THR A 202 11.87 -24.59 29.39
N PRO A 203 12.80 -24.54 28.41
CA PRO A 203 12.66 -23.61 27.32
C PRO A 203 11.27 -23.84 26.74
N ASP A 204 10.57 -22.74 26.52
CA ASP A 204 9.26 -22.53 25.89
C ASP A 204 9.21 -23.10 24.45
N LYS A 205 9.84 -24.26 24.26
CA LYS A 205 9.81 -25.17 23.13
C LYS A 205 8.48 -25.87 23.07
N ALA A 206 7.72 -26.03 24.16
CA ALA A 206 6.38 -26.64 24.07
C ALA A 206 5.36 -25.69 23.42
N LEU A 207 5.38 -24.38 23.72
CA LEU A 207 4.46 -23.42 23.09
C LEU A 207 4.98 -22.81 21.77
N ARG A 208 6.31 -22.82 21.54
CA ARG A 208 6.91 -22.36 20.27
C ARG A 208 7.38 -23.47 19.34
N SER A 209 7.36 -24.73 19.77
CA SER A 209 7.08 -25.83 18.85
C SER A 209 5.56 -25.94 18.66
N LYS A 210 4.95 -24.86 18.17
CA LYS A 210 4.26 -25.07 16.88
C LYS A 210 5.34 -25.71 16.03
N LYS A 211 5.35 -27.04 15.98
CA LYS A 211 6.02 -27.82 14.96
C LYS A 211 5.89 -26.91 13.74
N LYS A 212 7.01 -26.42 13.20
CA LYS A 212 7.09 -26.33 11.76
C LYS A 212 6.92 -27.78 11.34
N THR A 213 5.68 -28.28 11.42
CA THR A 213 5.17 -29.28 10.53
C THR A 213 5.56 -28.63 9.23
N ARG A 214 6.64 -29.13 8.63
CA ARG A 214 6.84 -28.95 7.21
C ARG A 214 5.45 -29.25 6.67
N ARG A 215 4.69 -28.21 6.28
CA ARG A 215 3.43 -28.42 5.58
C ARG A 215 3.91 -29.19 4.36
N PHE A 216 3.71 -30.50 4.38
CA PHE A 216 4.26 -31.40 3.38
C PHE A 216 3.51 -31.28 2.04
N GLY A 217 2.52 -30.39 1.97
CA GLY A 217 1.88 -29.97 0.74
C GLY A 217 1.19 -28.62 0.94
N ILE A 218 0.91 -27.97 -0.19
CA ILE A 218 0.05 -26.79 -0.30
C ILE A 218 -1.40 -27.30 -0.28
N THR A 219 -2.27 -26.71 0.53
CA THR A 219 -3.70 -27.06 0.51
C THR A 219 -4.40 -26.34 -0.64
N ARG A 220 -5.61 -26.78 -1.02
CA ARG A 220 -6.37 -26.13 -2.07
C ARG A 220 -6.64 -24.67 -1.73
N GLU A 221 -7.00 -24.40 -0.48
CA GLU A 221 -7.34 -23.06 0.02
C GLU A 221 -6.11 -22.14 0.07
N ASP A 222 -4.92 -22.70 0.35
CA ASP A 222 -3.67 -21.96 0.24
C ASP A 222 -3.40 -21.58 -1.24
N ALA A 223 -3.56 -22.52 -2.18
CA ALA A 223 -3.30 -22.30 -3.61
C ALA A 223 -4.36 -21.44 -4.31
N HIS A 224 -5.62 -21.52 -3.87
CA HIS A 224 -6.77 -20.84 -4.43
C HIS A 224 -7.55 -20.11 -3.32
N PRO A 225 -6.94 -19.06 -2.71
CA PRO A 225 -7.68 -18.20 -1.80
C PRO A 225 -8.77 -17.44 -2.58
N PRO A 226 -9.72 -16.77 -1.89
CA PRO A 226 -10.66 -15.87 -2.55
C PRO A 226 -9.93 -14.92 -3.51
N LEU A 227 -10.33 -14.96 -4.79
CA LEU A 227 -9.65 -14.21 -5.82
C LEU A 227 -10.00 -12.72 -5.71
N PRO A 228 -9.02 -11.82 -5.91
CA PRO A 228 -9.31 -10.41 -6.15
C PRO A 228 -10.22 -10.29 -7.38
N VAL A 229 -11.22 -9.39 -7.34
CA VAL A 229 -12.12 -9.15 -8.49
C VAL A 229 -11.33 -8.68 -9.72
N VAL A 230 -10.22 -7.97 -9.49
CA VAL A 230 -9.34 -7.44 -10.53
C VAL A 230 -7.90 -7.87 -10.28
N LEU A 231 -7.22 -8.31 -11.34
CA LEU A 231 -5.78 -8.50 -11.40
C LEU A 231 -5.19 -7.55 -12.44
N PHE A 232 -3.90 -7.23 -12.28
CA PHE A 232 -3.15 -6.39 -13.18
C PHE A 232 -1.97 -7.15 -13.77
N ARG A 233 -1.66 -6.94 -15.04
CA ARG A 233 -0.47 -7.49 -15.70
C ARG A 233 0.34 -6.36 -16.31
N ALA A 234 1.61 -6.24 -15.92
CA ALA A 234 2.57 -5.41 -16.64
C ALA A 234 3.32 -6.27 -17.64
N TYR A 235 3.45 -5.80 -18.87
CA TYR A 235 4.17 -6.50 -19.92
C TYR A 235 4.79 -5.50 -20.91
N ASN A 236 5.66 -6.00 -21.78
CA ASN A 236 6.29 -5.28 -22.88
C ASN A 236 6.71 -6.27 -23.98
N ASP A 237 7.34 -5.79 -25.04
CA ASP A 237 7.75 -6.63 -26.19
C ASP A 237 8.78 -7.73 -25.83
N ALA A 238 9.49 -7.56 -24.70
CA ALA A 238 10.42 -8.57 -24.18
C ALA A 238 9.73 -9.61 -23.27
N SER A 239 8.44 -9.42 -22.97
CA SER A 239 7.67 -10.37 -22.16
C SER A 239 7.37 -11.61 -23.00
N GLN A 240 7.65 -12.79 -22.46
CA GLN A 240 7.38 -14.04 -23.18
C GLN A 240 5.87 -14.27 -23.36
N GLY A 241 5.52 -14.98 -24.44
CA GLY A 241 4.14 -15.30 -24.77
C GLY A 241 3.51 -14.27 -25.70
N SER A 242 2.30 -14.57 -26.16
CA SER A 242 1.49 -13.60 -26.89
C SER A 242 0.84 -12.65 -25.88
N ASN A 243 1.10 -11.35 -26.01
CA ASN A 243 0.58 -10.33 -25.11
C ASN A 243 -0.07 -9.21 -25.92
N SER A 244 -1.39 -9.06 -25.81
CA SER A 244 -2.14 -8.03 -26.52
C SER A 244 -3.46 -7.73 -25.81
N SER A 245 -4.14 -6.66 -26.26
CA SER A 245 -5.53 -6.37 -25.88
C SER A 245 -6.52 -7.47 -26.28
N GLU A 246 -6.17 -8.32 -27.25
CA GLU A 246 -6.99 -9.44 -27.71
C GLU A 246 -6.83 -10.69 -26.85
N GLY A 247 -5.90 -10.68 -25.89
CA GLY A 247 -5.65 -11.81 -25.01
C GLY A 247 -4.18 -11.95 -24.62
N PHE A 248 -3.97 -12.75 -23.58
CA PHE A 248 -2.64 -13.17 -23.17
C PHE A 248 -2.53 -14.69 -23.31
N VAL A 249 -1.44 -15.20 -23.89
CA VAL A 249 -1.13 -16.63 -23.98
C VAL A 249 0.26 -16.87 -23.42
N ALA A 250 0.38 -17.83 -22.51
CA ALA A 250 1.67 -18.17 -21.92
C ALA A 250 2.62 -18.74 -22.98
N SER A 251 3.92 -18.46 -22.86
CA SER A 251 4.92 -18.80 -23.88
C SER A 251 5.05 -20.29 -24.19
N TYR A 252 4.66 -21.16 -23.27
CA TYR A 252 4.61 -22.60 -23.52
C TYR A 252 3.52 -22.98 -24.53
N PHE A 253 2.41 -22.24 -24.58
CA PHE A 253 1.22 -22.55 -25.38
C PHE A 253 1.10 -21.71 -26.66
N GLU A 254 2.10 -20.90 -27.01
CA GLU A 254 2.09 -20.18 -28.27
C GLU A 254 1.97 -21.17 -29.45
N GLY A 255 1.04 -20.88 -30.36
CA GLY A 255 0.76 -21.72 -31.52
C GLY A 255 0.03 -23.04 -31.23
N HIS A 256 -0.45 -23.27 -30.00
CA HIS A 256 -1.28 -24.42 -29.69
C HIS A 256 -2.77 -24.11 -29.97
N ASP A 257 -3.46 -25.01 -30.65
CA ASP A 257 -4.88 -24.84 -30.99
C ASP A 257 -5.81 -24.99 -29.78
N SER A 258 -5.37 -25.70 -28.74
CA SER A 258 -6.15 -25.96 -27.54
C SER A 258 -5.28 -25.99 -26.29
N LEU A 259 -5.81 -25.47 -25.19
CA LEU A 259 -5.14 -25.49 -23.89
C LEU A 259 -5.52 -26.75 -23.10
N PRO A 260 -4.53 -27.48 -22.54
CA PRO A 260 -4.85 -28.53 -21.59
C PRO A 260 -5.43 -27.93 -20.30
N PRO A 261 -6.26 -28.68 -19.56
CA PRO A 261 -6.76 -28.22 -18.27
C PRO A 261 -5.59 -27.93 -17.30
N PRO A 262 -5.77 -26.99 -16.36
CA PRO A 262 -4.75 -26.70 -15.36
C PRO A 262 -4.42 -27.95 -14.54
N PRO A 263 -3.14 -28.23 -14.27
CA PRO A 263 -2.77 -29.32 -13.37
C PRO A 263 -3.32 -29.08 -11.97
N ASN A 264 -3.54 -30.15 -11.21
CA ASN A 264 -3.95 -30.04 -9.80
C ASN A 264 -2.92 -29.22 -9.00
N TYR A 265 -3.37 -28.37 -8.06
CA TYR A 265 -2.53 -27.50 -7.24
C TYR A 265 -1.40 -28.21 -6.47
N SER A 266 -1.58 -29.50 -6.16
CA SER A 266 -0.62 -30.36 -5.44
C SER A 266 0.26 -31.22 -6.36
N ASN A 267 0.14 -31.03 -7.68
CA ASN A 267 0.94 -31.75 -8.66
C ASN A 267 2.42 -31.31 -8.60
N TYR A 268 3.33 -32.27 -8.49
CA TYR A 268 4.77 -32.01 -8.38
C TYR A 268 5.34 -31.28 -9.62
N ASP A 269 4.86 -31.60 -10.82
CA ASP A 269 5.29 -30.92 -12.05
C ASP A 269 4.81 -29.47 -12.09
N LEU A 270 3.60 -29.18 -11.59
CA LEU A 270 3.12 -27.82 -11.41
C LEU A 270 3.97 -27.06 -10.38
N GLU A 271 4.26 -27.65 -9.22
CA GLU A 271 5.15 -27.03 -8.23
C GLU A 271 6.52 -26.70 -8.85
N ASN A 272 7.10 -27.64 -9.59
CA ASN A 272 8.37 -27.44 -10.27
C ASN A 272 8.28 -26.38 -11.38
N THR A 273 7.16 -26.32 -12.09
CA THR A 273 6.85 -25.32 -13.12
C THR A 273 6.74 -23.93 -12.53
N ILE A 274 5.96 -23.77 -11.46
CA ILE A 274 5.84 -22.51 -10.71
C ILE A 274 7.23 -22.11 -10.21
N ARG A 275 7.98 -23.03 -9.60
CA ARG A 275 9.35 -22.77 -9.14
C ARG A 275 10.23 -22.21 -10.24
N LYS A 276 10.24 -22.82 -11.43
CA LYS A 276 11.03 -22.33 -12.58
C LYS A 276 10.54 -20.97 -13.06
N HIS A 277 9.22 -20.76 -13.12
CA HIS A 277 8.60 -19.49 -13.49
C HIS A 277 9.03 -18.35 -12.56
N ILE A 278 8.82 -18.49 -11.25
CA ILE A 278 9.14 -17.45 -10.27
C ILE A 278 10.65 -17.25 -10.08
N SER A 279 11.48 -18.25 -10.44
CA SER A 279 12.94 -18.10 -10.50
C SER A 279 13.43 -17.29 -11.71
N GLN A 280 12.56 -16.96 -12.67
CA GLN A 280 12.89 -16.20 -13.89
C GLN A 280 14.00 -16.86 -14.72
N HIS A 281 13.94 -18.18 -14.89
CA HIS A 281 14.85 -18.87 -15.81
C HIS A 281 14.59 -18.39 -17.25
N GLN A 282 15.57 -17.71 -17.87
CA GLN A 282 15.39 -17.06 -19.18
C GLN A 282 14.95 -18.03 -20.29
N ASP A 283 15.48 -19.25 -20.31
CA ASP A 283 15.17 -20.25 -21.34
C ASP A 283 13.90 -21.06 -21.05
N PHE A 284 13.24 -20.82 -19.91
CA PHE A 284 12.07 -21.58 -19.52
C PHE A 284 10.80 -20.98 -20.14
N LYS A 285 10.25 -21.65 -21.16
CA LYS A 285 8.91 -21.36 -21.66
C LYS A 285 7.87 -21.75 -20.62
N SER A 286 7.28 -20.75 -19.99
CA SER A 286 6.34 -20.92 -18.90
C SER A 286 4.92 -21.16 -19.44
N PRO A 287 4.17 -22.14 -18.88
CA PRO A 287 2.73 -22.28 -19.11
C PRO A 287 1.89 -21.34 -18.22
N LEU A 288 2.54 -20.49 -17.43
CA LEU A 288 1.92 -19.55 -16.49
C LEU A 288 2.13 -18.10 -16.91
N ILE A 289 1.11 -17.28 -16.68
CA ILE A 289 1.05 -15.83 -16.89
C ILE A 289 1.05 -15.15 -15.51
N SER A 290 2.12 -14.40 -15.19
CA SER A 290 2.20 -13.64 -13.94
C SER A 290 1.28 -12.42 -13.98
N THR A 291 0.53 -12.23 -12.89
CA THR A 291 -0.37 -11.11 -12.63
C THR A 291 -0.21 -10.64 -11.18
N GLY A 292 -0.68 -9.42 -10.87
CA GLY A 292 -0.58 -8.80 -9.57
C GLY A 292 -1.93 -8.28 -9.06
N SER A 293 -2.19 -8.35 -7.76
CA SER A 293 -3.38 -7.75 -7.13
C SER A 293 -3.22 -6.27 -6.73
N CYS A 294 -2.03 -5.70 -6.97
CA CYS A 294 -1.63 -4.37 -6.50
C CYS A 294 -1.18 -3.46 -7.65
N LEU A 295 -1.90 -2.37 -7.91
CA LEU A 295 -1.61 -1.46 -9.01
C LEU A 295 -0.28 -0.72 -8.83
N VAL A 296 -0.05 -0.06 -7.69
CA VAL A 296 1.17 0.75 -7.47
C VAL A 296 2.46 -0.11 -7.52
N LYS A 297 2.42 -1.34 -6.99
CA LYS A 297 3.57 -2.26 -7.06
C LYS A 297 3.78 -2.75 -8.49
N LEU A 298 2.69 -2.92 -9.27
CA LEU A 298 2.78 -3.29 -10.67
C LEU A 298 3.36 -2.14 -11.51
N MET A 299 2.87 -0.91 -11.36
CA MET A 299 3.42 0.28 -12.02
C MET A 299 4.91 0.44 -11.73
N ARG A 300 5.33 0.28 -10.47
CA ARG A 300 6.75 0.25 -10.09
C ARG A 300 7.55 -0.81 -10.85
N ARG A 301 7.01 -2.03 -11.00
CA ARG A 301 7.67 -3.11 -11.76
C ARG A 301 7.80 -2.72 -13.23
N ALA A 302 6.73 -2.18 -13.81
CA ALA A 302 6.70 -1.71 -15.19
C ALA A 302 7.72 -0.58 -15.43
N MET A 303 7.76 0.45 -14.58
CA MET A 303 8.75 1.54 -14.65
C MET A 303 10.20 1.05 -14.51
N LYS A 304 10.43 0.04 -13.66
CA LYS A 304 11.77 -0.56 -13.55
C LYS A 304 12.14 -1.41 -14.76
N ALA A 305 11.17 -2.05 -15.39
CA ALA A 305 11.39 -2.82 -16.61
C ALA A 305 11.68 -1.88 -17.79
N SER A 306 10.87 -0.83 -17.97
CA SER A 306 11.10 0.19 -19.00
C SER A 306 12.43 0.90 -18.85
N ALA A 307 12.82 1.30 -17.64
CA ALA A 307 14.11 1.94 -17.39
C ALA A 307 15.31 1.04 -17.75
N ARG A 308 15.17 -0.29 -17.62
CA ARG A 308 16.22 -1.24 -18.06
C ARG A 308 16.24 -1.45 -19.56
N ALA A 309 15.07 -1.43 -20.20
CA ALA A 309 14.93 -1.52 -21.64
C ALA A 309 15.23 -0.21 -22.37
N ASN A 310 15.33 0.90 -21.63
CA ASN A 310 15.33 2.27 -22.17
C ASN A 310 14.13 2.53 -23.10
N ASP A 311 12.97 1.95 -22.76
CA ASP A 311 11.77 2.02 -23.57
C ASP A 311 10.53 2.01 -22.67
N LEU A 312 9.99 3.21 -22.43
CA LEU A 312 8.75 3.40 -21.68
C LEU A 312 7.51 3.10 -22.52
N LYS A 313 7.61 3.19 -23.86
CA LYS A 313 6.47 3.12 -24.77
C LYS A 313 5.97 1.71 -24.97
N SER A 314 6.88 0.72 -24.95
CA SER A 314 6.48 -0.69 -25.03
C SER A 314 5.90 -1.24 -23.73
N CYS A 315 6.07 -0.56 -22.59
CA CYS A 315 5.50 -1.03 -21.33
C CYS A 315 4.00 -0.75 -21.26
N ARG A 316 3.21 -1.81 -21.11
CA ARG A 316 1.75 -1.77 -21.02
C ARG A 316 1.23 -2.39 -19.73
N ILE A 317 0.02 -2.01 -19.34
CA ILE A 317 -0.70 -2.53 -18.18
C ILE A 317 -2.06 -3.06 -18.66
N GLY A 318 -2.26 -4.36 -18.52
CA GLY A 318 -3.57 -5.00 -18.67
C GLY A 318 -4.30 -5.05 -17.33
N ILE A 319 -5.59 -4.70 -17.34
CA ILE A 319 -6.52 -4.82 -16.22
C ILE A 319 -7.46 -5.99 -16.51
N ILE A 320 -7.54 -6.95 -15.60
CA ILE A 320 -8.13 -8.26 -15.85
C ILE A 320 -9.23 -8.55 -14.83
N ASP A 321 -10.44 -8.83 -15.33
CA ASP A 321 -11.59 -9.34 -14.57
C ASP A 321 -11.39 -10.84 -14.30
N THR A 322 -11.16 -11.19 -13.03
CA THR A 322 -10.85 -12.56 -12.66
C THR A 322 -12.02 -13.52 -12.83
N GLN A 323 -13.26 -13.02 -12.82
CA GLN A 323 -14.45 -13.87 -13.00
C GLN A 323 -14.56 -14.40 -14.43
N LYS A 324 -13.88 -13.76 -15.39
CA LYS A 324 -13.92 -14.12 -16.82
C LYS A 324 -12.68 -14.88 -17.31
N VAL A 325 -11.67 -15.10 -16.46
CA VAL A 325 -10.41 -15.75 -16.86
C VAL A 325 -10.57 -17.27 -17.05
N ALA A 326 -11.03 -17.99 -16.02
CA ALA A 326 -11.30 -19.43 -16.10
C ALA A 326 -12.14 -19.86 -14.89
N GLN A 327 -13.10 -20.77 -15.10
CA GLN A 327 -13.98 -21.29 -14.04
C GLN A 327 -13.34 -22.41 -13.20
N ASP A 328 -12.22 -23.00 -13.65
CA ASP A 328 -11.69 -24.28 -13.14
C ASP A 328 -10.29 -24.15 -12.49
N ASP A 329 -10.16 -23.53 -11.32
CA ASP A 329 -8.90 -23.47 -10.54
C ASP A 329 -7.65 -23.03 -11.36
N GLY A 330 -7.85 -22.28 -12.45
CA GLY A 330 -6.80 -21.89 -13.39
C GLY A 330 -5.91 -20.74 -12.90
N ILE A 331 -6.17 -20.21 -11.71
CA ILE A 331 -5.41 -19.11 -11.10
C ILE A 331 -4.81 -19.59 -9.78
N PHE A 332 -3.49 -19.62 -9.71
CA PHE A 332 -2.73 -20.07 -8.54
C PHE A 332 -2.14 -18.88 -7.78
N TYR A 333 -2.31 -18.84 -6.46
CA TYR A 333 -1.66 -17.85 -5.62
C TYR A 333 -0.20 -18.23 -5.37
N ALA A 334 0.74 -17.35 -5.74
CA ALA A 334 2.16 -17.69 -5.79
C ALA A 334 2.83 -17.84 -4.41
N ARG A 335 2.32 -17.18 -3.37
CA ARG A 335 2.96 -17.15 -2.04
C ARG A 335 3.11 -18.52 -1.37
N PRO A 336 2.09 -19.41 -1.31
CA PRO A 336 2.25 -20.75 -0.76
C PRO A 336 3.39 -21.53 -1.41
N TYR A 337 3.49 -21.49 -2.74
CA TYR A 337 4.57 -22.11 -3.50
C TYR A 337 5.93 -21.50 -3.15
N ARG A 338 6.03 -20.16 -3.11
CA ARG A 338 7.23 -19.45 -2.65
C ARG A 338 7.65 -19.88 -1.24
N ASP A 339 6.70 -20.03 -0.32
CA ASP A 339 6.97 -20.43 1.06
C ASP A 339 7.41 -21.90 1.17
N LEU A 340 6.84 -22.78 0.34
CA LEU A 340 7.28 -24.16 0.17
C LEU A 340 8.76 -24.19 -0.29
N PHE A 341 9.11 -23.45 -1.34
CA PHE A 341 10.48 -23.45 -1.88
C PHE A 341 11.50 -22.75 -0.96
N ARG A 342 11.08 -21.77 -0.17
CA ARG A 342 11.94 -21.14 0.85
C ARG A 342 12.49 -22.16 1.86
N SER A 343 11.76 -23.25 2.11
CA SER A 343 12.21 -24.33 2.98
C SER A 343 13.39 -25.13 2.38
N ILE A 344 13.55 -25.08 1.04
CA ILE A 344 14.59 -25.74 0.27
C ILE A 344 15.79 -24.76 0.15
N LYS A 345 16.54 -24.64 1.25
CA LYS A 345 17.73 -23.77 1.32
C LYS A 345 18.71 -24.10 0.20
N LYS A 346 18.88 -23.19 -0.77
CA LYS A 346 20.01 -23.00 -1.73
C LYS A 346 19.58 -22.54 -3.15
N LEU A 347 18.28 -22.57 -3.48
CA LEU A 347 17.84 -22.43 -4.88
C LEU A 347 17.09 -21.13 -5.21
N PHE A 348 16.78 -20.26 -4.24
CA PHE A 348 15.87 -19.14 -4.46
C PHE A 348 16.42 -17.78 -4.05
N PRO A 349 16.23 -16.71 -4.85
CA PRO A 349 16.54 -15.35 -4.43
C PRO A 349 15.72 -15.01 -3.18
N TRP A 350 16.42 -14.91 -2.05
CA TRP A 350 15.86 -14.76 -0.68
C TRP A 350 14.89 -13.58 -0.47
N ARG A 351 14.76 -12.68 -1.45
CA ARG A 351 14.02 -11.42 -1.35
C ARG A 351 12.69 -11.39 -2.12
N TYR A 352 12.35 -12.47 -2.84
CA TYR A 352 11.08 -12.51 -3.55
C TYR A 352 9.90 -12.76 -2.60
N SER A 353 8.96 -11.81 -2.54
CA SER A 353 7.80 -11.92 -1.65
C SER A 353 6.61 -12.62 -2.30
N ALA A 354 6.32 -12.50 -3.59
CA ALA A 354 5.14 -13.15 -4.20
C ALA A 354 3.78 -12.88 -3.49
N GLU A 355 3.70 -11.90 -2.58
CA GLU A 355 2.52 -11.68 -1.72
C GLU A 355 1.28 -11.25 -2.46
N GLU A 356 1.47 -10.62 -3.61
CA GLU A 356 0.41 -10.07 -4.46
C GLU A 356 0.38 -10.75 -5.82
N GLU A 357 1.15 -11.83 -6.01
CA GLU A 357 1.29 -12.45 -7.32
C GLU A 357 0.33 -13.63 -7.46
N TYR A 358 -0.39 -13.63 -8.58
CA TYR A 358 -1.26 -14.72 -9.03
C TYR A 358 -0.77 -15.20 -10.40
N LEU A 359 -0.81 -16.51 -10.60
CA LEU A 359 -0.29 -17.17 -11.79
C LEU A 359 -1.46 -17.80 -12.53
N VAL A 360 -1.78 -17.25 -13.70
CA VAL A 360 -2.85 -17.78 -14.56
C VAL A 360 -2.27 -18.86 -15.47
N TRP A 361 -2.93 -20.01 -15.53
CA TRP A 361 -2.57 -21.11 -16.43
C TRP A 361 -3.04 -20.85 -17.86
N GLY A 362 -2.17 -21.09 -18.85
CA GLY A 362 -2.59 -21.16 -20.23
C GLY A 362 -2.76 -19.80 -20.89
N SER A 363 -3.93 -19.19 -20.72
CA SER A 363 -4.31 -17.94 -21.36
C SER A 363 -5.24 -17.09 -20.51
N ILE A 364 -5.29 -15.80 -20.82
CA ILE A 364 -6.34 -14.87 -20.38
C ILE A 364 -7.10 -14.43 -21.63
N PRO A 365 -8.40 -14.73 -21.77
CA PRO A 365 -9.16 -14.38 -22.96
C PRO A 365 -9.44 -12.88 -23.03
N LYS A 366 -9.67 -12.34 -24.25
CA LYS A 366 -10.08 -10.95 -24.48
C LYS A 366 -11.21 -10.48 -23.56
N ALA A 367 -12.24 -11.31 -23.40
CA ALA A 367 -13.42 -10.97 -22.60
C ALA A 367 -13.09 -10.67 -21.13
N ALA A 368 -11.96 -11.18 -20.62
CA ALA A 368 -11.48 -10.91 -19.27
C ALA A 368 -10.61 -9.66 -19.18
N ILE A 369 -10.15 -9.09 -20.30
CA ILE A 369 -9.35 -7.87 -20.31
C ILE A 369 -10.32 -6.68 -20.29
N LEU A 370 -10.36 -5.98 -19.16
CA LEU A 370 -11.18 -4.78 -18.99
C LEU A 370 -10.56 -3.59 -19.70
N ALA A 371 -9.23 -3.46 -19.62
CA ALA A 371 -8.49 -2.40 -20.28
C ALA A 371 -7.05 -2.84 -20.54
N ASP A 372 -6.44 -2.26 -21.57
CA ASP A 372 -5.04 -2.43 -21.88
C ASP A 372 -4.44 -1.09 -22.32
N LEU A 373 -3.61 -0.52 -21.46
CA LEU A 373 -3.12 0.85 -21.60
C LEU A 373 -1.59 0.93 -21.55
N SER A 374 -1.03 1.92 -22.23
CA SER A 374 0.40 2.23 -22.13
C SER A 374 0.71 2.79 -20.74
N LEU A 375 1.84 2.38 -20.17
CA LEU A 375 2.36 3.01 -18.97
C LEU A 375 2.67 4.49 -19.21
N GLN A 376 3.13 4.85 -20.41
CA GLN A 376 3.37 6.25 -20.75
C GLN A 376 2.08 7.07 -20.68
N ASP A 377 1.00 6.60 -21.30
CA ASP A 377 -0.27 7.34 -21.35
C ASP A 377 -0.85 7.53 -19.94
N LEU A 378 -0.76 6.51 -19.08
CA LEU A 378 -1.17 6.63 -17.67
C LEU A 378 -0.35 7.68 -16.91
N LEU A 379 0.97 7.72 -17.13
CA LEU A 379 1.83 8.70 -16.47
C LEU A 379 1.57 10.11 -16.99
N SER A 380 1.33 10.26 -18.30
CA SER A 380 0.96 11.55 -18.92
C SER A 380 -0.38 12.04 -18.37
N PHE A 381 -1.39 11.19 -18.34
CA PHE A 381 -2.71 11.51 -17.76
C PHE A 381 -2.59 12.02 -16.32
N ILE A 382 -1.83 11.32 -15.47
CA ILE A 382 -1.60 11.73 -14.09
C ILE A 382 -0.84 13.07 -14.03
N ALA A 383 0.09 13.32 -14.94
CA ALA A 383 0.90 14.54 -14.95
C ALA A 383 0.13 15.78 -15.44
N GLU A 384 -0.84 15.59 -16.35
CA GLU A 384 -1.67 16.64 -16.93
C GLU A 384 -2.71 17.18 -15.93
N ASP A 385 -3.23 16.33 -15.05
CA ASP A 385 -4.10 16.74 -13.95
C ASP A 385 -3.26 17.24 -12.76
N PHE A 386 -3.38 18.53 -12.44
CA PHE A 386 -2.61 19.16 -11.36
C PHE A 386 -2.84 18.49 -9.99
N VAL A 387 -4.06 18.06 -9.70
CA VAL A 387 -4.45 17.47 -8.41
C VAL A 387 -3.88 16.06 -8.29
N LEU A 388 -4.02 15.24 -9.33
CA LEU A 388 -3.43 13.90 -9.39
C LEU A 388 -1.91 13.95 -9.38
N SER A 389 -1.31 14.83 -10.19
CA SER A 389 0.13 15.05 -10.23
C SER A 389 0.66 15.40 -8.84
N HIS A 390 0.04 16.38 -8.16
CA HIS A 390 0.42 16.72 -6.80
C HIS A 390 0.23 15.56 -5.81
N ALA A 391 -0.88 14.83 -5.89
CA ALA A 391 -1.15 13.69 -5.01
C ALA A 391 -0.14 12.55 -5.22
N PHE A 392 0.24 12.28 -6.47
CA PHE A 392 1.01 11.11 -6.90
C PHE A 392 2.47 11.41 -7.27
N ASP A 393 2.95 12.64 -7.06
CA ASP A 393 4.35 13.06 -7.18
C ASP A 393 5.23 12.39 -6.10
N THR A 394 5.37 11.08 -6.19
CA THR A 394 6.32 10.31 -5.41
C THR A 394 6.95 9.34 -6.37
N ASP A 395 8.27 9.36 -6.43
CA ASP A 395 9.00 8.43 -7.28
C ASP A 395 8.80 6.99 -6.78
N ILE A 396 7.82 6.31 -7.40
CA ILE A 396 7.52 4.90 -7.16
C ILE A 396 8.48 3.99 -7.90
N SER A 397 9.48 4.49 -8.64
CA SER A 397 10.46 3.69 -9.36
C SER A 397 11.75 3.46 -8.55
N SER A 398 12.17 4.38 -7.69
CA SER A 398 13.46 4.29 -6.99
C SER A 398 13.47 3.46 -5.70
N GLY A 399 14.67 3.03 -5.26
CA GLY A 399 14.91 2.42 -3.96
C GLY A 399 14.36 1.00 -3.76
N ARG A 400 14.08 0.65 -2.50
CA ARG A 400 13.40 -0.61 -2.08
C ARG A 400 11.91 -0.39 -1.89
N VAL A 401 11.09 -1.45 -2.01
CA VAL A 401 9.62 -1.35 -1.83
C VAL A 401 9.28 -0.80 -0.44
N GLU A 402 10.00 -1.21 0.61
CA GLU A 402 9.77 -0.71 1.96
C GLU A 402 10.09 0.77 2.10
N GLN A 403 11.05 1.28 1.32
CA GLN A 403 11.38 2.70 1.30
C GLN A 403 10.30 3.49 0.56
N MET A 404 9.85 3.02 -0.60
CA MET A 404 8.72 3.60 -1.33
C MET A 404 7.48 3.69 -0.43
N CYS A 405 7.09 2.59 0.23
CA CYS A 405 5.94 2.60 1.13
C CYS A 405 6.12 3.54 2.32
N ARG A 406 7.35 3.77 2.81
CA ARG A 406 7.61 4.76 3.86
C ARG A 406 7.45 6.18 3.32
N THR A 407 8.01 6.48 2.15
CA THR A 407 7.89 7.79 1.52
C THR A 407 6.43 8.15 1.27
N LEU A 408 5.65 7.25 0.67
CA LEU A 408 4.21 7.47 0.44
C LEU A 408 3.45 7.72 1.75
N LYS A 409 3.69 6.90 2.78
CA LYS A 409 3.09 7.11 4.12
C LYS A 409 3.46 8.45 4.77
N CYS A 410 4.67 8.95 4.50
CA CYS A 410 5.13 10.22 5.04
C CYS A 410 4.51 11.43 4.34
N LYS A 411 4.09 11.29 3.08
CA LYS A 411 3.44 12.37 2.30
C LYS A 411 2.12 12.81 2.92
N LYS A 412 1.36 11.88 3.50
CA LYS A 412 0.08 12.14 4.19
C LYS A 412 -0.92 12.94 3.34
N THR A 413 -0.99 12.69 2.04
CA THR A 413 -1.96 13.32 1.14
C THR A 413 -3.38 13.04 1.66
N LEU A 414 -4.14 14.09 1.95
CA LEU A 414 -5.53 13.98 2.40
C LEU A 414 -6.46 13.78 1.20
N LEU A 415 -7.51 12.98 1.37
CA LEU A 415 -8.61 12.92 0.39
C LEU A 415 -9.45 14.20 0.48
N SER A 416 -9.41 15.02 -0.56
CA SER A 416 -10.29 16.18 -0.76
C SER A 416 -11.27 15.93 -1.91
N SER A 417 -12.29 16.76 -2.05
CA SER A 417 -13.28 16.63 -3.13
C SER A 417 -12.64 16.75 -4.52
N GLU A 418 -11.64 17.61 -4.69
CA GLU A 418 -10.90 17.73 -5.96
C GLU A 418 -10.10 16.46 -6.27
N LEU A 419 -9.47 15.86 -5.25
CA LEU A 419 -8.78 14.58 -5.43
C LEU A 419 -9.77 13.45 -5.69
N THR A 420 -10.93 13.44 -5.04
CA THR A 420 -12.02 12.50 -5.30
C THR A 420 -12.47 12.58 -6.76
N ALA A 421 -12.65 13.79 -7.31
CA ALA A 421 -12.96 14.03 -8.71
C ALA A 421 -11.85 13.51 -9.64
N GLY A 422 -10.59 13.85 -9.37
CA GLY A 422 -9.45 13.34 -10.15
C GLY A 422 -9.35 11.80 -10.14
N ILE A 423 -9.62 11.17 -8.99
CA ILE A 423 -9.64 9.70 -8.89
C ILE A 423 -10.79 9.12 -9.73
N ALA A 424 -11.94 9.77 -9.80
CA ALA A 424 -13.05 9.36 -10.67
C ALA A 424 -12.64 9.36 -12.14
N CYS A 425 -12.04 10.45 -12.61
CA CYS A 425 -11.52 10.57 -13.97
C CYS A 425 -10.43 9.52 -14.25
N LEU A 426 -9.55 9.25 -13.27
CA LEU A 426 -8.55 8.19 -13.38
C LEU A 426 -9.17 6.80 -13.51
N VAL A 427 -10.21 6.48 -12.73
CA VAL A 427 -10.89 5.18 -12.83
C VAL A 427 -11.59 5.03 -14.19
N ALA A 428 -12.17 6.10 -14.73
CA ALA A 428 -12.71 6.11 -16.09
C ALA A 428 -11.59 5.91 -17.13
N PHE A 429 -10.45 6.61 -17.00
CA PHE A 429 -9.27 6.46 -17.86
C PHE A 429 -8.69 5.04 -17.84
N LEU A 430 -8.82 4.34 -16.72
CA LEU A 430 -8.48 2.91 -16.60
C LEU A 430 -9.47 1.99 -17.35
N GLY A 431 -10.35 2.53 -18.20
CA GLY A 431 -11.26 1.81 -19.08
C GLY A 431 -12.55 1.35 -18.41
N MET A 432 -12.92 1.93 -17.27
CA MET A 432 -14.19 1.59 -16.62
C MET A 432 -15.32 2.42 -17.20
N GLU A 433 -16.34 1.73 -17.66
CA GLU A 433 -17.60 2.29 -18.17
C GLU A 433 -18.67 2.39 -17.08
N ILE A 434 -19.74 3.13 -17.36
CA ILE A 434 -20.90 3.29 -16.47
C ILE A 434 -21.60 1.97 -16.09
N ASN A 435 -21.55 0.97 -16.97
CA ASN A 435 -22.13 -0.36 -16.78
C ASN A 435 -21.17 -1.33 -16.05
N THR A 436 -19.95 -0.89 -15.72
CA THR A 436 -18.95 -1.72 -15.05
C THR A 436 -19.47 -2.19 -13.71
N LEU A 437 -19.21 -3.46 -13.37
CA LEU A 437 -19.62 -4.02 -12.10
C LEU A 437 -19.11 -3.15 -10.92
N PRO A 438 -19.97 -2.73 -9.97
CA PRO A 438 -19.57 -1.87 -8.85
C PRO A 438 -18.39 -2.42 -8.03
N ALA A 439 -18.24 -3.74 -7.94
CA ALA A 439 -17.12 -4.39 -7.25
C ALA A 439 -15.76 -4.13 -7.92
N ILE A 440 -15.71 -4.00 -9.26
CA ILE A 440 -14.51 -3.65 -10.02
C ILE A 440 -14.13 -2.20 -9.75
N ILE A 441 -15.09 -1.27 -9.84
CA ILE A 441 -14.89 0.15 -9.52
C ILE A 441 -14.39 0.30 -8.08
N ALA A 442 -15.05 -0.35 -7.13
CA ALA A 442 -14.64 -0.35 -5.72
C ALA A 442 -13.21 -0.86 -5.52
N LYS A 443 -12.82 -1.91 -6.25
CA LYS A 443 -11.46 -2.44 -6.21
C LYS A 443 -10.44 -1.43 -6.76
N LEU A 444 -10.72 -0.75 -7.87
CA LEU A 444 -9.81 0.26 -8.42
C LEU A 444 -9.69 1.48 -7.51
N VAL A 445 -10.80 1.98 -6.95
CA VAL A 445 -10.79 3.04 -5.94
C VAL A 445 -9.93 2.63 -4.74
N CYS A 446 -10.10 1.40 -4.24
CA CYS A 446 -9.26 0.86 -3.17
C CYS A 446 -7.78 0.84 -3.56
N GLU A 447 -7.43 0.41 -4.78
CA GLU A 447 -6.04 0.36 -5.23
C GLU A 447 -5.38 1.73 -5.33
N VAL A 448 -6.12 2.75 -5.75
CA VAL A 448 -5.61 4.12 -5.79
C VAL A 448 -5.43 4.68 -4.37
N LEU A 449 -6.46 4.63 -3.53
CA LEU A 449 -6.40 5.15 -2.17
C LEU A 449 -5.37 4.43 -1.31
N HIS A 450 -5.40 3.09 -1.33
CA HIS A 450 -4.49 2.25 -0.54
C HIS A 450 -3.07 2.25 -1.11
N GLY A 451 -2.94 2.22 -2.44
CA GLY A 451 -1.67 2.21 -3.16
C GLY A 451 -0.79 3.40 -2.83
N TRP A 452 -1.38 4.59 -2.84
CA TRP A 452 -0.69 5.85 -2.58
C TRP A 452 -0.76 6.33 -1.13
N PHE A 453 -1.34 5.53 -0.23
CA PHE A 453 -1.52 5.88 1.19
C PHE A 453 -2.28 7.20 1.39
N ILE A 454 -3.33 7.41 0.61
CA ILE A 454 -4.23 8.55 0.76
C ILE A 454 -4.92 8.47 2.12
N VAL A 455 -4.88 9.57 2.87
CA VAL A 455 -5.43 9.68 4.21
C VAL A 455 -6.90 10.05 4.10
N LEU A 456 -7.77 9.17 4.60
CA LEU A 456 -9.20 9.44 4.68
C LEU A 456 -9.50 10.37 5.87
N PRO A 457 -10.14 11.54 5.65
CA PRO A 457 -10.52 12.43 6.73
C PRO A 457 -11.57 11.80 7.65
N VAL A 458 -11.61 12.24 8.90
CA VAL A 458 -12.73 11.94 9.80
C VAL A 458 -13.84 12.92 9.47
N GLN A 459 -14.97 12.40 9.00
CA GLN A 459 -16.12 13.22 8.61
C GLN A 459 -17.44 12.49 8.87
N SER A 460 -18.57 13.19 8.76
CA SER A 460 -19.88 12.57 8.98
C SER A 460 -20.28 11.65 7.82
N ARG A 461 -21.33 10.85 8.03
CA ARG A 461 -21.91 10.00 6.99
C ARG A 461 -22.37 10.83 5.79
N GLU A 462 -23.01 11.97 6.05
CA GLU A 462 -23.51 12.89 5.03
C GLU A 462 -22.36 13.48 4.21
N ALA A 463 -21.24 13.81 4.86
CA ALA A 463 -20.04 14.27 4.15
C ALA A 463 -19.45 13.17 3.25
N TRP A 464 -19.41 11.91 3.70
CA TRP A 464 -19.00 10.80 2.83
C TRP A 464 -19.96 10.55 1.67
N LEU A 465 -21.26 10.73 1.87
CA LEU A 465 -22.25 10.65 0.79
C LEU A 465 -22.06 11.79 -0.22
N ALA A 466 -21.72 13.00 0.23
CA ALA A 466 -21.37 14.11 -0.65
C ALA A 466 -20.10 13.82 -1.46
N GLU A 467 -19.05 13.28 -0.84
CA GLU A 467 -17.85 12.83 -1.56
C GLU A 467 -18.14 11.72 -2.57
N ALA A 468 -19.00 10.76 -2.22
CA ALA A 468 -19.43 9.71 -3.14
C ALA A 468 -20.19 10.29 -4.36
N ALA A 469 -21.02 11.31 -4.14
CA ALA A 469 -21.69 12.03 -5.21
C ALA A 469 -20.69 12.79 -6.11
N VAL A 470 -19.68 13.44 -5.52
CA VAL A 470 -18.59 14.08 -6.29
C VAL A 470 -17.88 13.05 -7.17
N PHE A 471 -17.54 11.89 -6.62
CA PHE A 471 -16.94 10.80 -7.40
C PHE A 471 -17.86 10.36 -8.56
N ALA A 472 -19.13 10.09 -8.26
CA ALA A 472 -20.07 9.57 -9.26
C ALA A 472 -20.34 10.56 -10.39
N HIS A 473 -20.52 11.86 -10.09
CA HIS A 473 -20.68 12.89 -11.11
C HIS A 473 -19.46 12.96 -12.04
N ASN A 474 -18.26 13.10 -11.48
CA ASN A 474 -17.06 13.21 -12.31
C ASN A 474 -16.77 11.92 -13.09
N PHE A 475 -17.09 10.75 -12.53
CA PHE A 475 -16.97 9.48 -13.23
C PHE A 475 -17.90 9.40 -14.45
N VAL A 476 -19.15 9.85 -14.29
CA VAL A 476 -20.16 9.89 -15.36
C VAL A 476 -19.81 10.95 -16.40
N ASP A 477 -19.43 12.16 -15.99
CA ASP A 477 -19.03 13.26 -16.88
C ASP A 477 -17.79 12.91 -17.73
N SER A 478 -16.93 12.01 -17.22
CA SER A 478 -15.75 11.51 -17.95
C SER A 478 -16.10 10.50 -19.04
N GLN A 479 -17.36 10.06 -19.15
CA GLN A 479 -17.78 9.09 -20.17
C GLN A 479 -18.23 9.83 -21.43
N GLU A 480 -17.59 9.58 -22.57
CA GLU A 480 -17.85 10.31 -23.83
C GLU A 480 -19.25 10.05 -24.43
N CYS A 481 -20.00 9.03 -23.97
CA CYS A 481 -21.22 8.56 -24.63
C CYS A 481 -22.31 8.11 -23.65
N VAL A 482 -22.72 8.96 -22.70
CA VAL A 482 -23.86 8.60 -21.84
C VAL A 482 -25.18 8.95 -22.51
N VAL A 483 -26.01 7.93 -22.74
CA VAL A 483 -27.41 8.12 -23.14
C VAL A 483 -28.15 8.71 -21.95
N VAL A 484 -28.75 9.88 -22.17
CA VAL A 484 -29.58 10.59 -21.17
C VAL A 484 -30.54 9.61 -20.49
N GLY A 485 -30.44 9.48 -19.16
CA GLY A 485 -31.26 8.58 -18.34
C GLY A 485 -30.56 7.35 -17.77
N HIS A 486 -29.45 6.89 -18.37
CA HIS A 486 -28.63 5.82 -17.76
C HIS A 486 -27.86 6.29 -16.52
N GLU A 487 -27.56 7.58 -16.45
CA GLU A 487 -26.85 8.22 -15.34
C GLU A 487 -27.56 7.95 -14.02
N GLU A 488 -28.86 8.24 -13.93
CA GLU A 488 -29.65 8.07 -12.71
C GLU A 488 -29.67 6.59 -12.25
N MET A 489 -29.72 5.66 -13.19
CA MET A 489 -29.77 4.22 -12.90
C MET A 489 -28.48 3.73 -12.24
N HIS A 490 -27.33 4.22 -12.71
CA HIS A 490 -26.02 3.74 -12.25
C HIS A 490 -25.40 4.62 -11.14
N PHE A 491 -25.85 5.87 -10.99
CA PHE A 491 -25.30 6.85 -10.05
C PHE A 491 -25.21 6.29 -8.63
N THR A 492 -26.31 5.70 -8.13
CA THR A 492 -26.36 5.13 -6.77
C THR A 492 -25.35 3.98 -6.61
N ALA A 493 -25.21 3.13 -7.63
CA ALA A 493 -24.28 2.00 -7.60
C ALA A 493 -22.81 2.48 -7.63
N ILE A 494 -22.52 3.54 -8.37
CA ILE A 494 -21.18 4.16 -8.44
C ILE A 494 -20.83 4.83 -7.10
N CYS A 495 -21.76 5.55 -6.48
CA CYS A 495 -21.59 6.10 -5.13
C CYS A 495 -21.26 4.98 -4.12
N GLN A 496 -22.00 3.87 -4.16
CA GLN A 496 -21.75 2.73 -3.30
C GLN A 496 -20.40 2.06 -3.58
N ALA A 497 -19.99 1.97 -4.85
CA ALA A 497 -18.68 1.44 -5.23
C ALA A 497 -17.54 2.28 -4.65
N PHE A 498 -17.62 3.61 -4.74
CA PHE A 498 -16.65 4.51 -4.13
C PHE A 498 -16.54 4.29 -2.61
N LEU A 499 -17.67 4.29 -1.90
CA LEU A 499 -17.69 4.07 -0.44
C LEU A 499 -17.12 2.70 -0.07
N ALA A 500 -17.46 1.65 -0.82
CA ALA A 500 -16.92 0.31 -0.62
C ALA A 500 -15.40 0.25 -0.85
N GLY A 501 -14.90 0.94 -1.88
CA GLY A 501 -13.46 1.07 -2.15
C GLY A 501 -12.74 1.82 -1.05
N ALA A 502 -13.29 2.96 -0.59
CA ALA A 502 -12.74 3.74 0.51
C ALA A 502 -12.67 2.93 1.82
N ARG A 503 -13.74 2.20 2.17
CA ARG A 503 -13.75 1.29 3.34
C ARG A 503 -12.68 0.21 3.23
N THR A 504 -12.58 -0.43 2.06
CA THR A 504 -11.62 -1.50 1.82
C THR A 504 -10.17 -1.01 1.88
N SER A 505 -9.91 0.24 1.48
CA SER A 505 -8.58 0.86 1.55
C SER A 505 -8.03 1.00 2.98
N LEU A 506 -8.87 0.90 4.01
CA LEU A 506 -8.46 0.92 5.42
C LEU A 506 -7.89 -0.42 5.90
N LYS A 507 -8.16 -1.51 5.15
CA LYS A 507 -7.59 -2.84 5.41
C LYS A 507 -6.07 -2.80 5.18
N SER A 508 -5.34 -3.71 5.83
CA SER A 508 -3.90 -3.86 5.57
C SER A 508 -3.68 -4.57 4.23
N TRP A 509 -2.62 -4.23 3.48
CA TRP A 509 -2.14 -4.95 2.29
C TRP A 509 -2.21 -6.48 2.42
N ALA A 510 -1.90 -7.03 3.61
CA ALA A 510 -1.88 -8.47 3.86
C ALA A 510 -3.26 -9.09 4.19
N ALA A 511 -4.33 -8.31 4.22
CA ALA A 511 -5.67 -8.73 4.66
C ALA A 511 -6.53 -9.32 3.53
N HIS A 512 -6.11 -9.23 2.27
CA HIS A 512 -6.86 -9.84 1.16
C HIS A 512 -6.85 -11.38 1.20
N ILE A 513 -5.97 -11.99 2.01
CA ILE A 513 -5.69 -13.44 1.95
C ILE A 513 -5.70 -14.09 3.33
N GLU A 514 -5.33 -13.35 4.37
CA GLU A 514 -5.48 -13.80 5.76
C GLU A 514 -6.54 -12.93 6.42
N ILE A 515 -7.79 -13.45 6.49
CA ILE A 515 -8.84 -12.93 7.37
C ILE A 515 -8.44 -13.27 8.81
N ASP A 516 -7.42 -12.59 9.31
CA ASP A 516 -7.18 -12.51 10.74
C ASP A 516 -8.31 -11.66 11.31
N GLN A 517 -9.19 -12.27 12.11
CA GLN A 517 -10.33 -11.60 12.75
C GLN A 517 -9.92 -10.30 13.44
N ASN A 518 -8.70 -10.25 14.02
CA ASN A 518 -8.21 -9.02 14.64
C ASN A 518 -7.95 -7.91 13.61
N ARG A 519 -7.48 -8.25 12.40
CA ARG A 519 -7.24 -7.27 11.33
C ARG A 519 -8.54 -6.78 10.70
N ALA A 520 -9.51 -7.68 10.52
CA ALA A 520 -10.88 -7.35 10.14
C ALA A 520 -11.48 -6.33 11.13
N GLN A 521 -11.43 -6.65 12.43
CA GLN A 521 -11.93 -5.76 13.48
C GLN A 521 -11.23 -4.39 13.45
N VAL A 522 -9.90 -4.35 13.32
CA VAL A 522 -9.15 -3.09 13.23
C VAL A 522 -9.57 -2.26 12.01
N ALA A 523 -9.87 -2.90 10.87
CA ALA A 523 -10.34 -2.19 9.69
C ALA A 523 -11.76 -1.62 9.90
N ILE A 524 -12.65 -2.39 10.50
CA ILE A 524 -14.01 -1.96 10.87
C ILE A 524 -13.95 -0.78 11.84
N ASP A 525 -13.16 -0.89 12.91
CA ASP A 525 -13.01 0.19 13.91
C ASP A 525 -12.44 1.46 13.28
N ARG A 526 -11.55 1.33 12.29
CA ARG A 526 -11.04 2.48 11.52
C ARG A 526 -12.13 3.09 10.64
N ALA A 527 -12.93 2.28 9.96
CA ALA A 527 -14.02 2.75 9.11
C ALA A 527 -15.08 3.51 9.94
N ILE A 528 -15.42 3.01 11.12
CA ILE A 528 -16.29 3.71 12.08
C ILE A 528 -15.64 5.02 12.52
N LYS A 529 -14.35 4.98 12.89
CA LYS A 529 -13.63 6.18 13.34
C LYS A 529 -13.61 7.29 12.30
N VAL A 530 -13.53 6.97 11.01
CA VAL A 530 -13.54 7.97 9.93
C VAL A 530 -14.95 8.34 9.46
N GLY A 531 -15.99 7.68 9.99
CA GLY A 531 -17.40 7.92 9.64
C GLY A 531 -17.88 7.25 8.36
N LEU A 532 -17.11 6.28 7.82
CA LEU A 532 -17.50 5.49 6.65
C LEU A 532 -18.50 4.38 6.98
N LEU A 533 -18.56 3.96 8.24
CA LEU A 533 -19.53 3.01 8.77
C LEU A 533 -20.16 3.61 10.02
N ASP A 534 -21.45 3.38 10.21
CA ASP A 534 -22.07 3.64 11.49
C ASP A 534 -21.82 2.48 12.48
N ALA A 535 -22.14 2.72 13.76
CA ALA A 535 -21.93 1.71 14.80
C ALA A 535 -22.89 0.51 14.68
N GLU A 536 -24.00 0.65 13.95
CA GLU A 536 -25.02 -0.38 13.77
C GLU A 536 -24.63 -1.34 12.63
N GLU A 537 -24.10 -0.78 11.53
CA GLU A 537 -23.47 -1.46 10.39
C GLU A 537 -22.27 -2.32 10.81
N ARG A 538 -21.66 -2.02 11.96
CA ARG A 538 -20.61 -2.85 12.58
C ARG A 538 -21.06 -4.30 12.76
N VAL A 539 -22.29 -4.50 13.26
CA VAL A 539 -22.79 -5.83 13.62
C VAL A 539 -22.97 -6.67 12.35
N ALA A 540 -23.58 -6.09 11.33
CA ALA A 540 -23.77 -6.74 10.03
C ALA A 540 -22.44 -7.11 9.35
N MET A 541 -21.43 -6.23 9.40
CA MET A 541 -20.11 -6.48 8.83
C MET A 541 -19.38 -7.64 9.53
N LEU A 542 -19.48 -7.74 10.87
CA LEU A 542 -18.87 -8.82 11.62
C LEU A 542 -19.53 -10.17 11.32
N GLU A 543 -20.85 -10.18 11.12
CA GLU A 543 -21.58 -11.40 10.71
C GLU A 543 -21.17 -11.87 9.32
N ILE A 544 -21.03 -10.95 8.35
CA ILE A 544 -20.62 -11.28 6.97
C ILE A 544 -19.18 -11.79 6.91
N GLU A 545 -18.26 -11.21 7.69
CA GLU A 545 -16.85 -11.63 7.72
C GLU A 545 -16.63 -12.92 8.55
N GLY A 546 -17.71 -13.56 9.05
CA GLY A 546 -17.61 -14.79 9.85
C GLY A 546 -16.96 -14.57 11.22
N VAL A 547 -17.03 -13.34 11.74
CA VAL A 547 -16.52 -12.96 13.06
C VAL A 547 -17.63 -13.20 14.07
N LYS A 548 -17.70 -14.43 14.61
CA LYS A 548 -18.54 -14.78 15.75
C LYS A 548 -17.87 -14.46 17.09
#